data_AF-A0A3D0JEF9-F1
#
_entry.id   AF-A0A3D0JEF9-F1
#
_cell.length_a   1.000
_cell.length_b   1.000
_cell.length_c   1.000
_cell.angle_alpha   90.00
_cell.angle_beta   90.00
_cell.angle_gamma   90.00
#
_symmetry.space_group_name_H-M   'P 1'
#
loop_
_entity.id
_entity.type
_entity.pdbx_description
1 polymer ?
#
loop_
_entity_poly.entity_id
_entity_poly.type
_entity_poly.pdbx_seq_one_letter_code
_entity_poly.pdbx_strand_id
1 'polypeptide(L)'
;GVIKNIREDIIKMGGEFMFETTLISLATVKDEKGAEKLDYIVVRDNEGEEDEIPCSLLVLATGHSSRDTYEMLSKTNISMQQKAFAIGVRAEHLQSMINENQYNGHPEFLPPADYKLTYNTVKDGVTRGVYSFCMCPGG
;
A
#
# COMPACT_ATOMS: atom_id res chain seq x y z
N GLY A 1 13.45 13.66 9.67
CA GLY A 1 12.81 12.32 9.68
C GLY A 1 13.01 11.71 8.31
N VAL A 2 13.15 10.38 8.21
CA VAL A 2 13.57 9.70 6.96
C VAL A 2 12.77 10.17 5.74
N ILE A 3 11.44 10.18 5.83
CA ILE A 3 10.56 10.60 4.71
C ILE A 3 10.75 12.06 4.31
N LYS A 4 10.89 12.97 5.29
CA LYS A 4 11.12 14.40 5.03
C LYS A 4 12.43 14.61 4.25
N ASN A 5 13.48 13.89 4.62
CA ASN A 5 14.79 14.01 3.97
C ASN A 5 14.76 13.47 2.53
N ILE A 6 14.11 12.32 2.30
CA ILE A 6 13.93 11.76 0.95
C ILE A 6 13.22 12.78 0.05
N ARG A 7 12.14 13.41 0.54
CA ARG A 7 11.42 14.45 -0.20
C ARG A 7 12.32 15.63 -0.53
N GLU A 8 13.08 16.14 0.44
CA GLU A 8 13.99 17.27 0.24
C GLU A 8 15.07 16.96 -0.81
N ASP A 9 15.58 15.73 -0.84
CA ASP A 9 16.58 15.32 -1.82
C ASP A 9 15.99 15.20 -3.23
N ILE A 10 14.75 14.70 -3.37
CA ILE A 10 14.04 14.69 -4.66
C ILE A 10 13.82 16.13 -5.18
N ILE A 11 13.43 17.05 -4.29
CA ILE A 11 13.25 18.47 -4.66
C ILE A 11 14.57 19.09 -5.14
N LYS A 12 15.70 18.81 -4.47
CA LYS A 12 17.03 19.28 -4.91
C LYS A 12 17.43 18.74 -6.28
N MET A 13 16.96 17.55 -6.65
CA MET A 13 17.18 16.95 -7.98
C MET A 13 16.22 17.50 -9.05
N GLY A 14 15.34 18.44 -8.71
CA GLY A 14 14.38 19.07 -9.62
C GLY A 14 13.02 18.38 -9.69
N GLY A 15 12.73 17.46 -8.76
CA GLY A 15 11.40 16.87 -8.65
C GLY A 15 10.42 17.78 -7.91
N GLU A 16 9.14 17.68 -8.24
CA GLU A 16 8.07 18.43 -7.60
C GLU A 16 7.20 17.52 -6.73
N PHE A 17 6.58 18.08 -5.69
CA PHE A 17 5.67 17.37 -4.80
C PHE A 17 4.37 18.15 -4.66
N MET A 18 3.28 17.55 -5.10
CA MET A 18 1.92 18.07 -4.93
C MET A 18 1.24 17.28 -3.79
N PHE A 19 1.11 17.90 -2.63
CA PHE A 19 0.39 17.32 -1.49
C PHE A 19 -1.10 17.56 -1.63
N GLU A 20 -1.90 16.66 -1.08
CA GLU A 20 -3.37 16.77 -1.11
C GLU A 20 -3.94 16.90 -2.54
N THR A 21 -3.22 16.29 -3.49
CA THR A 21 -3.55 16.30 -4.92
C THR A 21 -3.81 14.87 -5.36
N THR A 22 -5.05 14.59 -5.77
CA THR A 22 -5.54 13.25 -6.09
C THR A 22 -5.62 13.06 -7.60
N LEU A 23 -5.08 11.95 -8.13
CA LEU A 23 -5.29 11.56 -9.53
C LEU A 23 -6.75 11.13 -9.73
N ILE A 24 -7.49 11.83 -10.59
CA ILE A 24 -8.92 11.57 -10.82
C ILE A 24 -9.24 11.07 -12.24
N SER A 25 -8.35 11.27 -13.21
CA SER A 25 -8.50 10.77 -14.57
C SER A 25 -7.16 10.68 -15.29
N LEU A 26 -7.12 9.91 -16.38
CA LEU A 26 -6.02 9.86 -17.33
C LEU A 26 -6.58 9.84 -18.74
N ALA A 27 -5.86 10.46 -19.67
CA ALA A 27 -6.22 10.51 -21.07
C ALA A 27 -5.12 9.87 -21.93
N THR A 28 -5.54 9.17 -22.98
CA THR A 28 -4.63 8.58 -23.95
C THR A 28 -4.96 9.08 -25.35
N VAL A 29 -3.92 9.18 -26.18
CA VAL A 29 -4.02 9.51 -27.59
C VAL A 29 -3.47 8.36 -28.42
N LYS A 30 -4.00 8.18 -29.63
CA LYS A 30 -3.45 7.22 -30.58
C LYS A 30 -2.29 7.84 -31.33
N ASP A 31 -1.18 7.12 -31.43
CA ASP A 31 -0.10 7.51 -32.32
C ASP A 31 -0.44 7.21 -33.79
N GLU A 32 0.45 7.60 -34.70
CA GLU A 32 0.30 7.37 -36.15
C GLU A 32 0.12 5.89 -36.53
N LYS A 33 0.54 4.96 -35.66
CA LYS A 33 0.43 3.51 -35.85
C LYS A 33 -0.80 2.93 -35.13
N GLY A 34 -1.62 3.77 -34.51
CA GLY A 34 -2.84 3.40 -33.80
C GLY A 34 -2.63 2.88 -32.38
N ALA A 35 -1.41 2.93 -31.83
CA ALA A 35 -1.13 2.52 -30.46
C ALA A 35 -1.55 3.62 -29.47
N GLU A 36 -2.21 3.23 -28.37
CA GLU A 36 -2.56 4.17 -27.29
C GLU A 36 -1.31 4.58 -26.51
N LYS A 37 -1.16 5.89 -26.29
CA LYS A 37 -0.12 6.50 -25.47
C LYS A 37 -0.75 7.44 -24.46
N LEU A 38 -0.20 7.47 -23.24
CA LEU A 38 -0.59 8.46 -22.24
C LEU A 38 -0.26 9.87 -22.76
N ASP A 39 -1.20 10.79 -22.58
CA ASP A 39 -1.06 12.18 -23.02
C ASP A 39 -0.99 13.13 -21.82
N TYR A 40 -2.02 13.06 -20.97
CA TYR A 40 -2.11 13.86 -19.75
C TYR A 40 -2.86 13.11 -18.65
N ILE A 41 -2.69 13.60 -17.42
CA ILE A 41 -3.47 13.20 -16.26
C ILE A 41 -4.30 14.38 -15.77
N VAL A 42 -5.42 14.08 -15.13
CA VAL A 42 -6.21 15.09 -14.42
C VAL A 42 -6.06 14.84 -12.93
N VAL A 43 -5.67 15.87 -12.21
CA VAL A 43 -5.56 15.86 -10.76
C VAL A 43 -6.56 16.81 -10.13
N ARG A 44 -6.96 16.53 -8.89
CA ARG A 44 -7.80 17.41 -8.09
C ARG A 44 -7.12 17.74 -6.78
N ASP A 45 -7.06 19.01 -6.41
CA ASP A 45 -6.54 19.42 -5.11
C ASP A 45 -7.58 19.26 -3.96
N ASN A 46 -7.23 19.74 -2.78
CA ASN A 46 -8.08 19.70 -1.58
C ASN A 46 -9.20 20.74 -1.58
N GLU A 47 -9.10 21.79 -2.39
CA GLU A 47 -10.13 22.81 -2.59
C GLU A 47 -11.17 22.37 -3.62
N GLY A 48 -10.83 21.35 -4.43
CA GLY A 48 -11.68 20.74 -5.42
C GLY A 48 -11.40 21.22 -6.85
N GLU A 49 -10.35 22.03 -7.04
CA GLU A 49 -9.93 22.51 -8.34
C GLU A 49 -9.25 21.38 -9.12
N GLU A 50 -9.50 21.34 -10.44
CA GLU A 50 -9.00 20.29 -11.33
C GLU A 50 -8.00 20.85 -12.33
N ASP A 51 -6.84 20.19 -12.42
CA ASP A 51 -5.74 20.58 -13.32
C ASP A 51 -5.37 19.43 -14.26
N GLU A 52 -5.11 19.77 -15.53
CA GLU A 52 -4.51 18.87 -16.51
C GLU A 52 -2.99 18.99 -16.50
N ILE A 53 -2.31 17.87 -16.24
CA ILE A 53 -0.84 17.82 -16.23
C ILE A 53 -0.37 16.93 -17.40
N PRO A 54 0.38 17.49 -18.37
CA PRO A 54 1.00 16.71 -19.43
C PRO A 54 1.86 15.58 -18.86
N CYS A 55 1.59 14.35 -19.28
CA CYS A 55 2.20 13.16 -18.68
C CYS A 55 2.38 12.09 -19.75
N SER A 56 3.63 11.78 -20.09
CA SER A 56 3.95 10.71 -21.04
C SER A 56 4.26 9.37 -20.36
N LEU A 57 4.56 9.39 -19.06
CA LEU A 57 4.88 8.22 -18.25
C LEU A 57 4.29 8.36 -16.85
N LEU A 58 3.38 7.45 -16.50
CA LEU A 58 2.75 7.42 -15.18
C LEU A 58 3.18 6.17 -14.41
N VAL A 59 3.73 6.37 -13.22
CA VAL A 59 4.04 5.29 -12.27
C VAL A 59 2.99 5.30 -11.16
N LEU A 60 2.19 4.24 -11.09
CA LEU A 60 1.17 4.09 -10.06
C LEU A 60 1.74 3.38 -8.82
N ALA A 61 2.10 4.18 -7.81
CA ALA A 61 2.59 3.72 -6.51
C ALA A 61 1.61 4.10 -5.36
N THR A 62 0.32 3.95 -5.61
CA THR A 62 -0.78 4.49 -4.77
C THR A 62 -1.08 3.65 -3.51
N GLY A 63 -0.58 2.42 -3.44
CA GLY A 63 -0.88 1.50 -2.34
C GLY A 63 -2.26 0.83 -2.48
N HIS A 64 -2.50 -0.21 -1.70
CA HIS A 64 -3.67 -1.08 -1.89
C HIS A 64 -5.02 -0.49 -1.41
N SER A 65 -4.99 0.67 -0.74
CA SER A 65 -6.18 1.29 -0.16
C SER A 65 -6.80 2.38 -1.04
N SER A 66 -6.16 2.75 -2.16
CA SER A 66 -6.64 3.79 -3.10
C SER A 66 -7.77 3.29 -4.00
N ARG A 67 -8.91 2.98 -3.36
CA ARG A 67 -10.09 2.39 -4.02
C ARG A 67 -10.64 3.29 -5.11
N ASP A 68 -10.69 4.58 -4.87
CA ASP A 68 -11.06 5.62 -5.84
C ASP A 68 -10.23 5.54 -7.13
N THR A 69 -8.92 5.38 -7.00
CA THR A 69 -7.99 5.25 -8.13
C THR A 69 -8.26 3.94 -8.87
N TYR A 70 -8.46 2.82 -8.16
CA TYR A 70 -8.80 1.54 -8.79
C TYR A 70 -10.16 1.60 -9.52
N GLU A 71 -11.15 2.29 -8.96
CA GLU A 71 -12.44 2.52 -9.62
C GLU A 71 -12.31 3.36 -10.88
N MET A 72 -11.50 4.42 -10.85
CA MET A 72 -11.16 5.22 -12.03
C MET A 72 -10.50 4.34 -13.10
N LEU A 73 -9.45 3.59 -12.72
CA LEU A 73 -8.73 2.70 -13.63
C LEU A 73 -9.65 1.61 -14.22
N SER A 74 -10.64 1.14 -13.46
CA SER A 74 -11.60 0.11 -13.93
C SER A 74 -12.49 0.56 -15.07
N LYS A 75 -12.64 1.88 -15.23
CA LYS A 75 -13.40 2.52 -16.32
C LYS A 75 -12.53 2.80 -17.55
N THR A 76 -11.23 2.53 -17.47
CA THR A 76 -10.28 2.63 -18.58
C THR A 76 -10.07 1.28 -19.26
N ASN A 77 -9.29 1.24 -20.34
CA ASN A 77 -8.91 0.00 -21.02
C ASN A 77 -7.77 -0.77 -20.33
N ILE A 78 -7.32 -0.33 -19.15
CA ILE A 78 -6.23 -0.98 -18.41
C ILE A 78 -6.75 -2.30 -17.80
N SER A 79 -6.08 -3.40 -18.16
CA SER A 79 -6.43 -4.71 -17.61
C SER A 79 -6.11 -4.80 -16.12
N MET A 80 -7.10 -5.23 -15.33
CA MET A 80 -6.94 -5.49 -13.91
C MET A 80 -7.42 -6.90 -13.57
N GLN A 81 -6.73 -7.53 -12.63
CA GLN A 81 -7.00 -8.90 -12.21
C GLN A 81 -7.16 -8.97 -10.70
N GLN A 82 -8.14 -9.76 -10.27
CA GLN A 82 -8.34 -10.03 -8.85
C GLN A 82 -7.15 -10.83 -8.30
N LYS A 83 -6.57 -10.34 -7.21
CA LYS A 83 -5.49 -11.01 -6.48
C LYS A 83 -6.04 -11.46 -5.13
N ALA A 84 -5.88 -12.75 -4.81
CA ALA A 84 -6.22 -13.25 -3.49
C ALA A 84 -5.37 -12.54 -2.42
N PHE A 85 -5.99 -12.26 -1.28
CA PHE A 85 -5.34 -11.63 -0.12
C PHE A 85 -5.85 -12.27 1.18
N ALA A 86 -5.12 -12.05 2.27
CA ALA A 86 -5.50 -12.56 3.58
C ALA A 86 -6.34 -11.53 4.35
N ILE A 87 -7.29 -12.05 5.10
CA ILE A 87 -8.09 -11.31 6.08
C ILE A 87 -7.99 -12.03 7.42
N GLY A 88 -8.20 -11.30 8.50
CA GLY A 88 -8.12 -11.85 9.84
C GLY A 88 -8.56 -10.83 10.88
N VAL A 89 -8.15 -11.07 12.12
CA VAL A 89 -8.43 -10.22 13.26
C VAL A 89 -7.12 -9.83 13.94
N ARG A 90 -7.13 -8.71 14.67
CA ARG A 90 -6.08 -8.42 15.65
C ARG A 90 -6.32 -9.30 16.88
N ALA A 91 -5.26 -9.94 17.34
CA ALA A 91 -5.25 -10.72 18.58
C ALA A 91 -4.25 -10.05 19.53
N GLU A 92 -4.68 -9.81 20.76
CA GLU A 92 -3.90 -9.12 21.77
C GLU A 92 -3.70 -10.03 22.99
N HIS A 93 -2.49 -10.04 23.51
CA HIS A 93 -2.11 -10.74 24.72
C HIS A 93 -1.22 -9.80 25.54
N LEU A 94 -1.12 -10.04 26.85
CA LEU A 94 -0.16 -9.30 27.67
C LEU A 94 1.26 -9.56 27.16
N GLN A 95 2.04 -8.50 26.93
CA GLN A 95 3.44 -8.63 26.50
C GLN A 95 4.26 -9.46 27.51
N SER A 96 3.95 -9.40 28.80
CA SER A 96 4.56 -10.24 29.84
C SER A 96 4.33 -11.73 29.61
N MET A 97 3.16 -12.14 29.11
CA MET A 97 2.89 -13.54 28.75
C MET A 97 3.78 -13.98 27.59
N ILE A 98 3.95 -13.15 26.56
CA ILE A 98 4.81 -13.48 25.42
C ILE A 98 6.28 -13.53 25.83
N ASN A 99 6.73 -12.55 26.62
CA ASN A 99 8.07 -12.51 27.22
C ASN A 99 8.37 -13.77 28.02
N GLU A 100 7.44 -14.19 28.89
CA GLU A 100 7.58 -15.41 29.67
C GLU A 100 7.74 -16.65 28.77
N ASN A 101 6.90 -16.80 27.74
CA ASN A 101 6.96 -17.98 26.87
C ASN A 101 8.20 -18.02 25.97
N GLN A 102 8.71 -16.87 25.52
CA GLN A 102 9.87 -16.83 24.61
C GLN A 102 11.20 -16.80 25.36
N TYR A 103 11.26 -16.06 26.47
CA TYR A 103 12.51 -15.74 27.17
C TYR A 103 12.53 -16.18 28.63
N ASN A 104 11.45 -16.78 29.16
CA ASN A 104 11.30 -17.12 30.59
C ASN A 104 11.48 -15.88 31.49
N GLY A 105 10.81 -14.79 31.09
CA GLY A 105 10.80 -13.49 31.76
C GLY A 105 11.05 -12.36 30.76
N HIS A 106 11.48 -11.20 31.24
CA HIS A 106 11.90 -10.08 30.38
C HIS A 106 13.33 -9.65 30.74
N PRO A 107 14.36 -10.31 30.17
CA PRO A 107 15.74 -9.90 30.37
C PRO A 107 15.97 -8.50 29.80
N GLU A 108 16.62 -7.63 30.57
CA GLU A 108 16.79 -6.20 30.25
C GLU A 108 17.57 -5.95 28.94
N PHE A 109 18.37 -6.93 28.51
CA PHE A 109 19.17 -6.87 27.28
C PHE A 109 18.43 -7.37 26.03
N LEU A 110 17.19 -7.87 26.16
CA LEU A 110 16.38 -8.32 25.03
C LEU A 110 15.23 -7.34 24.75
N PRO A 111 14.85 -7.16 23.47
CA PRO A 111 13.66 -6.39 23.14
C PRO A 111 12.39 -7.09 23.68
N PRO A 112 11.24 -6.41 23.70
CA PRO A 112 9.96 -7.08 23.93
C PRO A 112 9.79 -8.26 22.98
N ALA A 113 9.42 -9.41 23.53
CA ALA A 113 9.34 -10.66 22.80
C ALA A 113 8.30 -10.62 21.69
N ASP A 114 8.60 -11.39 20.66
CA ASP A 114 7.98 -11.38 19.37
C ASP A 114 7.53 -12.83 19.05
N TYR A 115 6.59 -13.01 18.11
CA TYR A 115 6.25 -14.36 17.65
C TYR A 115 5.83 -14.40 16.18
N LYS A 116 6.03 -15.58 15.58
CA LYS A 116 5.53 -15.93 14.25
C LYS A 116 4.93 -17.33 14.26
N LEU A 117 3.64 -17.42 13.95
CA LEU A 117 2.88 -18.67 13.98
C LEU A 117 2.28 -18.95 12.60
N THR A 118 2.18 -20.23 12.27
CA THR A 118 1.44 -20.73 11.10
C THR A 118 0.75 -22.05 11.45
N TYR A 119 -0.43 -22.26 10.89
CA TYR A 119 -1.23 -23.47 11.09
C TYR A 119 -2.12 -23.72 9.87
N ASN A 120 -2.23 -24.98 9.45
CA ASN A 120 -3.19 -25.37 8.42
C ASN A 120 -4.42 -25.98 9.11
N THR A 121 -5.56 -25.30 8.99
CA THR A 121 -6.84 -25.81 9.50
C THR A 121 -7.60 -26.50 8.39
N VAL A 122 -8.35 -27.56 8.74
CA VAL A 122 -9.28 -28.23 7.82
C VAL A 122 -10.70 -28.00 8.35
N LYS A 123 -11.56 -27.42 7.52
CA LYS A 123 -12.98 -27.22 7.83
C LYS A 123 -13.80 -27.55 6.60
N ASP A 124 -14.83 -28.38 6.76
CA ASP A 124 -15.73 -28.81 5.68
C ASP A 124 -14.98 -29.39 4.46
N GLY A 125 -13.88 -30.13 4.71
CA GLY A 125 -13.03 -30.72 3.66
C GLY A 125 -12.10 -29.72 2.96
N VAL A 126 -12.11 -28.44 3.34
CA VAL A 126 -11.25 -27.39 2.76
C VAL A 126 -10.09 -27.07 3.71
N THR A 127 -8.87 -27.15 3.18
CA THR A 127 -7.66 -26.73 3.90
C THR A 127 -7.47 -25.22 3.76
N ARG A 128 -7.25 -24.52 4.88
CA ARG A 128 -6.97 -23.08 4.94
C ARG A 128 -5.72 -22.83 5.79
N GLY A 129 -4.80 -22.02 5.28
CA GLY A 129 -3.66 -21.53 6.06
C GLY A 129 -4.07 -20.38 6.97
N VAL A 130 -3.69 -20.44 8.24
CA VAL A 130 -3.79 -19.39 9.24
C VAL A 130 -2.38 -19.02 9.67
N TYR A 131 -2.09 -17.73 9.82
CA TYR A 131 -0.76 -17.27 10.22
C TYR A 131 -0.84 -15.91 10.91
N SER A 132 0.16 -15.61 11.74
CA SER A 132 0.35 -14.29 12.32
C SER A 132 0.95 -13.33 11.29
N PHE A 133 0.46 -12.10 11.25
CA PHE A 133 0.94 -11.06 10.33
C PHE A 133 1.04 -9.72 11.06
N CYS A 134 2.07 -8.92 10.73
CA CYS A 134 2.32 -7.59 11.32
C CYS A 134 2.23 -7.62 12.86
N MET A 135 3.01 -8.52 13.47
CA MET A 135 3.10 -8.65 14.92
C MET A 135 3.89 -7.45 15.46
N CYS A 136 3.35 -6.78 16.48
CA CYS A 136 3.86 -5.55 17.06
C CYS A 136 4.12 -5.77 18.57
N PRO A 137 5.36 -6.05 18.99
CA PRO A 137 5.67 -6.23 20.42
C PRO A 137 5.45 -4.94 21.20
N GLY A 138 4.63 -5.00 22.25
CA GLY A 138 4.34 -3.87 23.15
C GLY A 138 3.69 -2.64 22.49
N GLY A 139 3.06 -2.82 21.33
CA GLY A 139 2.36 -1.76 20.58
C GLY A 139 0.84 -1.84 20.67
#